data_AF-A0A8J5I403-F1
#
_entry.id   AF-A0A8J5I403-F1
#
_cell.length_a   1.000
_cell.length_b   1.000
_cell.length_c   1.000
_cell.angle_alpha   90.00
_cell.angle_beta   90.00
_cell.angle_gamma   90.00
#
_symmetry.space_group_name_H-M   'P 1'
#
loop_
_entity.id
_entity.type
_entity.pdbx_description
1 polymer ?
#
loop_
_entity_poly.entity_id
_entity_poly.type
_entity_poly.pdbx_seq_one_letter_code
_entity_poly.pdbx_strand_id
1 'polypeptide(L)'
;MATRTAWTPPPKLRFLHAVLGCVLHFYTAAVELKTLCEIFGVPPSTMSTILARVEVALEAALNGLPDAAIRYPTKEIQLEWVATVRARELLVEGVCGFVDGKNYRVQEPSDIDLQNAHYNGMCFIYDIFLRQLTFPHCC
;
A
#
# COMPACT_ATOMS: atom_id res chain seq x y z
N MET A 1 -37.29 -34.24 -17.07
CA MET A 1 -36.60 -33.44 -18.11
C MET A 1 -35.87 -32.31 -17.40
N ALA A 2 -34.63 -32.56 -16.97
CA ALA A 2 -33.84 -31.58 -16.23
C ALA A 2 -33.14 -30.62 -17.22
N THR A 3 -33.47 -29.34 -17.13
CA THR A 3 -32.83 -28.30 -17.93
C THR A 3 -31.35 -28.18 -17.56
N ARG A 4 -30.46 -28.40 -18.54
CA ARG A 4 -29.05 -28.03 -18.47
C ARG A 4 -28.96 -26.59 -17.94
N THR A 5 -28.39 -26.40 -16.76
CA THR A 5 -27.92 -25.08 -16.34
C THR A 5 -26.89 -24.64 -17.38
N ALA A 6 -27.24 -23.66 -18.19
CA ALA A 6 -26.30 -23.05 -19.12
C ALA A 6 -25.14 -22.51 -18.29
N TRP A 7 -23.93 -22.98 -18.55
CA TRP A 7 -22.72 -22.47 -17.92
C TRP A 7 -22.52 -21.03 -18.43
N THR A 8 -23.17 -20.07 -17.78
CA THR A 8 -22.99 -18.65 -18.09
C THR A 8 -21.56 -18.28 -17.69
N PRO A 9 -20.75 -17.72 -18.60
CA PRO A 9 -19.43 -17.24 -18.25
C PRO A 9 -19.52 -16.28 -17.07
N PRO A 10 -18.56 -16.33 -16.12
CA PRO A 10 -18.58 -15.44 -14.98
C PRO A 10 -18.63 -13.97 -15.44
N PRO A 11 -19.42 -13.12 -14.77
CA PRO A 11 -19.55 -11.72 -15.13
C PRO A 11 -18.16 -11.06 -15.09
N LYS A 12 -17.80 -10.40 -16.19
CA LYS A 12 -16.58 -9.60 -16.30
C LYS A 12 -16.96 -8.12 -16.18
N LEU A 13 -16.07 -7.31 -15.61
CA LEU A 13 -16.20 -5.85 -15.69
C LEU A 13 -16.03 -5.44 -17.16
N ARG A 14 -17.14 -5.05 -17.80
CA ARG A 14 -17.17 -4.72 -19.24
C ARG A 14 -16.73 -3.29 -19.53
N PHE A 15 -16.79 -2.42 -18.51
CA PHE A 15 -16.50 -1.00 -18.66
C PHE A 15 -15.17 -0.62 -18.02
N LEU A 16 -14.33 0.13 -18.75
CA LEU A 16 -13.02 0.58 -18.28
C LEU A 16 -13.12 1.44 -17.01
N HIS A 17 -14.14 2.28 -16.89
CA HIS A 17 -14.34 3.09 -15.68
C HIS A 17 -14.62 2.23 -14.43
N ALA A 18 -15.32 1.09 -14.59
CA ALA A 18 -15.60 0.19 -13.48
C ALA A 18 -14.33 -0.56 -13.05
N VAL A 19 -13.47 -0.89 -14.02
CA VAL A 19 -12.15 -1.48 -13.78
C VAL A 19 -11.22 -0.50 -13.04
N LEU A 20 -11.21 0.77 -13.46
CA LEU A 20 -10.48 1.83 -12.77
C LEU A 20 -11.02 2.09 -11.35
N GLY A 21 -12.34 2.17 -11.19
CA GLY A 21 -12.97 2.30 -9.87
C GLY A 21 -12.63 1.14 -8.94
N CYS A 22 -12.56 -0.08 -9.48
CA CYS A 22 -12.15 -1.27 -8.74
C CYS A 22 -10.72 -1.17 -8.21
N VAL A 23 -9.75 -0.83 -9.06
CA VAL A 23 -8.35 -0.72 -8.61
C VAL A 23 -8.14 0.43 -7.63
N LEU A 24 -8.80 1.57 -7.85
CA LEU A 24 -8.73 2.68 -6.91
C LEU A 24 -9.28 2.28 -5.55
N HIS A 25 -10.46 1.64 -5.51
CA HIS A 25 -11.04 1.16 -4.26
C HIS A 25 -10.14 0.15 -3.54
N PHE A 26 -9.47 -0.73 -4.29
CA PHE A 26 -8.49 -1.68 -3.75
C PHE A 26 -7.25 -1.01 -3.12
N TYR A 27 -6.85 0.18 -3.59
CA TYR A 27 -5.70 0.91 -3.04
C TYR A 27 -6.07 1.92 -1.95
N THR A 28 -7.27 2.50 -2.01
CA THR A 28 -7.68 3.57 -1.08
C THR A 28 -8.40 3.07 0.17
N ALA A 29 -8.94 1.84 0.15
CA ALA A 29 -9.70 1.30 1.26
C ALA A 29 -9.07 0.02 1.79
N ALA A 30 -9.09 -0.16 3.11
CA ALA A 30 -8.74 -1.42 3.77
C ALA A 30 -9.88 -2.45 3.59
N VAL A 31 -10.20 -2.78 2.33
CA VAL A 31 -11.25 -3.74 1.99
C VAL A 31 -10.65 -5.10 1.68
N GLU A 32 -11.26 -6.13 2.24
CA GLU A 32 -10.96 -7.50 1.83
C GLU A 32 -11.40 -7.72 0.39
N LEU A 33 -10.71 -8.64 -0.30
CA LEU A 33 -11.05 -9.04 -1.68
C LEU A 33 -12.52 -9.48 -1.79
N LYS A 34 -13.08 -10.08 -0.73
CA LYS A 34 -14.48 -10.50 -0.66
C LYS A 34 -15.44 -9.31 -0.81
N THR A 35 -15.21 -8.23 -0.06
CA THR A 35 -16.01 -7.01 -0.13
C THR A 35 -15.94 -6.39 -1.53
N LEU A 36 -14.74 -6.38 -2.13
CA LEU A 36 -14.56 -5.90 -3.50
C LEU A 36 -15.36 -6.74 -4.51
N CYS A 37 -15.38 -8.06 -4.34
CA CYS A 37 -16.17 -8.97 -5.18
C CYS A 37 -17.67 -8.71 -5.05
N GLU A 38 -18.16 -8.44 -3.84
CA GLU A 38 -19.57 -8.12 -3.58
C GLU A 38 -19.99 -6.78 -4.20
N ILE A 39 -19.17 -5.73 -4.05
CA ILE A 39 -19.44 -4.39 -4.62
C ILE A 39 -19.54 -4.44 -6.15
N PHE A 40 -18.62 -5.16 -6.79
CA PHE A 40 -18.53 -5.19 -8.25
C PHE A 40 -19.27 -6.37 -8.89
N GLY A 41 -19.83 -7.29 -8.10
CA GLY A 41 -20.59 -8.44 -8.58
C GLY A 41 -19.77 -9.46 -9.37
N VAL A 42 -18.51 -9.67 -9.00
CA VAL A 42 -17.55 -10.50 -9.74
C VAL A 42 -17.01 -11.63 -8.86
N PRO A 43 -16.89 -12.88 -9.36
CA PRO A 43 -16.30 -13.98 -8.58
C PRO A 43 -14.83 -13.73 -8.21
N PRO A 44 -14.33 -14.25 -7.07
CA PRO A 44 -12.97 -14.00 -6.59
C PRO A 44 -11.85 -14.32 -7.60
N SER A 45 -11.99 -15.42 -8.34
CA SER A 45 -11.01 -15.81 -9.38
C SER A 45 -10.96 -14.80 -10.54
N THR A 46 -12.12 -14.26 -10.91
CA THR A 46 -12.21 -13.24 -11.96
C THR A 46 -11.70 -11.90 -11.44
N MET A 47 -12.00 -11.55 -10.18
CA MET A 47 -11.50 -10.33 -9.55
C MET A 47 -9.98 -10.32 -9.44
N SER A 48 -9.38 -11.43 -8.99
CA SER A 48 -7.92 -11.60 -8.94
C SER A 48 -7.26 -11.43 -10.31
N THR A 49 -7.87 -12.01 -11.36
CA THR A 49 -7.38 -11.87 -12.74
C THR A 49 -7.50 -10.42 -13.25
N ILE A 50 -8.58 -9.72 -12.87
CA ILE A 50 -8.78 -8.31 -13.24
C ILE A 50 -7.71 -7.47 -12.55
N LEU A 51 -7.54 -7.58 -11.23
CA LEU A 51 -6.56 -6.81 -10.47
C LEU A 51 -5.15 -6.99 -11.05
N ALA A 52 -4.71 -8.23 -11.28
CA ALA A 52 -3.39 -8.50 -11.86
C ALA A 52 -3.17 -7.80 -13.23
N ARG A 53 -4.20 -7.76 -14.09
CA ARG A 53 -4.11 -7.08 -15.40
C ARG A 53 -4.12 -5.57 -15.27
N VAL A 54 -4.90 -5.05 -14.33
CA VAL A 54 -5.02 -3.60 -14.13
C VAL A 54 -3.79 -3.03 -13.47
N GLU A 55 -3.15 -3.77 -12.57
CA GLU A 55 -1.88 -3.36 -11.96
C GLU A 55 -0.79 -3.16 -13.02
N VAL A 56 -0.67 -4.07 -13.99
CA VAL A 56 0.26 -3.91 -15.13
C VAL A 56 -0.08 -2.67 -15.96
N ALA A 57 -1.35 -2.44 -16.25
CA ALA A 57 -1.78 -1.27 -17.01
C ALA A 57 -1.58 0.04 -16.23
N LEU A 58 -1.79 0.01 -14.91
CA LEU A 58 -1.61 1.14 -14.01
C LEU A 58 -0.13 1.47 -13.89
N GLU A 59 0.75 0.49 -13.70
CA GLU A 59 2.20 0.66 -13.70
C GLU A 59 2.68 1.33 -15.00
N ALA A 60 2.24 0.84 -16.15
CA ALA A 60 2.59 1.44 -17.45
C ALA A 60 2.12 2.90 -17.57
N ALA A 61 0.94 3.24 -17.03
CA ALA A 61 0.44 4.61 -17.01
C ALA A 61 1.24 5.51 -16.05
N LEU A 62 1.56 5.01 -14.85
CA LEU A 62 2.33 5.75 -13.83
C LEU A 62 3.77 5.99 -14.26
N ASN A 63 4.38 5.05 -15.00
CA ASN A 63 5.72 5.25 -15.59
C ASN A 63 5.78 6.42 -16.58
N GLY A 64 4.65 6.80 -17.18
CA GLY A 64 4.55 7.99 -18.04
C GLY A 64 4.36 9.31 -17.27
N LEU A 65 4.17 9.25 -15.95
CA LEU A 65 3.88 10.41 -15.10
C LEU A 65 5.03 10.66 -14.12
N PRO A 66 5.93 11.63 -14.39
CA PRO A 66 7.08 11.88 -13.53
C PRO A 66 6.71 12.28 -12.10
N ASP A 67 5.55 12.92 -11.91
CA ASP A 67 5.02 13.33 -10.60
C ASP A 67 4.52 12.15 -9.76
N ALA A 68 4.22 11.01 -10.39
CA ALA A 68 3.80 9.79 -9.70
C ALA A 68 4.98 8.95 -9.19
N ALA A 69 6.22 9.33 -9.52
CA ALA A 69 7.40 8.58 -9.13
C ALA A 69 7.62 8.66 -7.61
N ILE A 70 7.60 7.50 -6.95
CA ILE A 70 7.98 7.40 -5.53
C ILE A 70 9.50 7.57 -5.46
N ARG A 71 9.94 8.66 -4.82
CA ARG A 71 11.35 8.96 -4.58
C ARG A 71 11.59 8.99 -3.08
N TYR A 72 12.55 8.19 -2.63
CA TYR A 72 13.00 8.30 -1.24
C TYR A 72 13.70 9.65 -1.01
N PRO A 73 13.47 10.29 0.14
CA PRO A 73 14.15 11.53 0.49
C PRO A 73 15.65 11.29 0.61
N THR A 74 16.46 12.28 0.21
CA THR A 74 17.91 12.24 0.43
C THR A 74 18.24 12.35 1.92
N LYS A 75 19.49 12.04 2.30
CA LYS A 75 19.91 12.13 3.71
C LYS A 75 19.75 13.53 4.27
N GLU A 76 19.98 14.56 3.46
CA GLU A 76 19.83 15.96 3.86
C GLU A 76 18.38 16.27 4.22
N ILE A 77 17.44 15.82 3.39
CA ILE A 77 15.99 15.97 3.63
C ILE A 77 15.56 15.16 4.86
N GLN A 78 16.08 13.95 5.04
CA GLN A 78 15.81 13.14 6.23
C GLN A 78 16.27 13.85 7.51
N LEU A 79 17.46 14.46 7.50
CA LEU A 79 17.97 15.22 8.65
C LEU A 79 17.11 16.46 8.95
N GLU A 80 16.63 17.15 7.92
CA GLU A 80 15.68 18.26 8.08
C GLU A 80 14.36 17.81 8.72
N TRP A 81 13.83 16.66 8.30
CA TRP A 81 12.61 16.09 8.86
C TRP A 81 12.81 15.66 10.32
N VAL A 82 13.92 15.00 10.64
CA VAL A 82 14.28 14.65 12.02
C VAL A 82 14.39 15.89 12.89
N ALA A 83 15.02 16.97 12.41
CA ALA A 83 15.10 18.23 13.13
C ALA A 83 13.72 18.84 13.39
N THR A 84 12.81 18.74 12.41
CA THR A 84 11.42 19.22 12.54
C THR A 84 10.62 18.42 13.56
N VAL A 85 10.81 17.09 13.58
CA VAL A 85 10.19 16.21 14.60
C VAL A 85 10.72 16.56 15.98
N ARG A 86 12.04 16.69 16.14
CA ARG A 86 12.68 17.04 17.42
C ARG A 86 12.25 18.40 17.95
N ALA A 87 12.02 19.37 17.07
CA ALA A 87 11.50 20.68 17.46
C ALA A 87 10.09 20.62 18.07
N ARG A 88 9.29 19.61 17.71
CA ARG A 88 7.97 19.36 18.29
C ARG A 88 8.04 18.46 19.52
N GLU A 89 8.82 17.39 19.45
CA GLU A 89 8.94 16.35 20.47
C GLU A 89 10.41 16.17 20.87
N LEU A 90 10.82 16.83 21.95
CA LEU A 90 12.21 16.91 22.39
C LEU A 90 12.83 15.56 22.79
N LEU A 91 12.00 14.57 23.15
CA LEU A 91 12.42 13.23 23.58
C LEU A 91 12.59 12.25 22.41
N VAL A 92 12.17 12.63 21.20
CA VAL A 92 12.26 11.78 20.01
C VAL A 92 13.48 12.18 19.19
N GLU A 93 14.47 11.29 19.09
CA GLU A 93 15.72 11.54 18.38
C GLU A 93 15.93 10.59 17.20
N GLY A 94 16.38 11.13 16.07
CA GLY A 94 16.76 10.33 14.90
C GLY A 94 15.59 9.69 14.15
N VAL A 95 14.36 10.14 14.40
CA VAL A 95 13.15 9.55 13.82
C VAL A 95 12.49 10.51 12.83
N CYS A 96 12.22 10.00 11.63
CA CYS A 96 11.25 10.56 10.69
C CYS A 96 10.48 9.40 10.04
N GLY A 97 9.24 9.63 9.63
CA GLY A 97 8.39 8.60 9.04
C GLY A 97 7.42 9.16 8.02
N PHE A 98 6.90 8.29 7.17
CA PHE A 98 5.82 8.57 6.23
C PHE A 98 4.64 7.65 6.56
N VAL A 99 3.41 8.16 6.39
CA VAL A 99 2.19 7.39 6.62
C VAL A 99 1.70 6.89 5.27
N ASP A 100 1.78 5.58 5.06
CA ASP A 100 1.10 4.97 3.92
C ASP A 100 -0.33 4.55 4.28
N GLY A 101 -1.24 4.68 3.31
CA GLY A 101 -2.66 4.37 3.47
C GLY A 101 -2.99 2.89 3.39
N LYS A 102 -2.01 2.01 3.15
CA LYS A 102 -2.22 0.56 3.01
C LYS A 102 -1.25 -0.22 3.88
N ASN A 103 -1.70 -1.40 4.32
CA ASN A 103 -0.90 -2.28 5.18
C ASN A 103 0.05 -3.11 4.31
N TYR A 104 1.04 -2.45 3.72
CA TYR A 104 2.12 -3.17 3.05
C TYR A 104 2.98 -3.88 4.09
N ARG A 105 3.50 -5.05 3.71
CA ARG A 105 4.51 -5.75 4.51
C ARG A 105 5.81 -4.96 4.41
N VAL A 106 6.16 -4.28 5.49
CA VAL A 106 7.44 -3.59 5.65
C VAL A 106 8.36 -4.39 6.58
N GLN A 107 9.61 -3.96 6.72
CA GLN A 107 10.49 -4.55 7.72
C GLN A 107 10.04 -4.15 9.13
N GLU A 108 10.04 -5.11 10.05
CA GLU A 108 9.73 -4.86 11.46
C GLU A 108 11.02 -4.82 12.30
N PRO A 109 11.08 -3.96 13.34
CA PRO A 109 12.17 -4.00 14.30
C PRO A 109 12.26 -5.38 14.95
N SER A 110 13.48 -5.86 15.19
CA SER A 110 13.72 -7.17 15.82
C SER A 110 13.33 -7.21 17.30
N ASP A 111 13.16 -6.04 17.93
CA ASP A 111 12.81 -5.87 19.34
C ASP A 111 11.32 -5.55 19.49
N ILE A 112 10.61 -6.45 20.17
CA ILE A 112 9.16 -6.38 20.38
C ILE A 112 8.77 -5.19 21.28
N ASP A 113 9.61 -4.80 22.22
CA ASP A 113 9.32 -3.67 23.11
C ASP A 113 9.44 -2.35 22.35
N LEU A 114 10.41 -2.27 21.42
CA LEU A 114 10.56 -1.14 20.52
C LEU A 114 9.42 -1.08 19.48
N GLN A 115 8.95 -2.23 18.99
CA GLN A 115 7.78 -2.30 18.12
C GLN A 115 6.52 -1.80 18.84
N ASN A 116 6.30 -2.24 20.08
CA ASN A 116 5.14 -1.85 20.88
C ASN A 116 5.17 -0.37 21.30
N ALA A 117 6.35 0.19 21.59
CA ALA A 117 6.49 1.62 21.90
C ALA A 117 6.12 2.53 20.72
N HIS A 118 6.29 2.04 19.49
CA HIS A 118 5.89 2.74 18.27
C HIS A 118 4.47 2.41 17.81
N TYR A 119 3.79 1.49 18.49
CA TYR A 119 2.42 1.06 18.16
C TYR A 119 1.41 2.12 18.62
N ASN A 120 0.83 2.85 17.68
CA ASN A 120 -0.13 3.94 17.92
C ASN A 120 -1.59 3.53 17.67
N GLY A 121 -1.91 2.24 17.62
CA GLY A 121 -3.30 1.74 17.60
C GLY A 121 -4.07 1.94 16.29
N MET A 122 -3.47 2.60 15.30
CA MET A 122 -3.95 2.62 13.93
C MET A 122 -3.25 1.47 13.19
N CYS A 123 -4.01 0.57 12.56
CA CYS A 123 -3.44 -0.52 11.76
C CYS A 123 -2.62 -0.06 10.55
N PHE A 124 -2.49 1.25 10.33
CA PHE A 124 -1.66 1.88 9.32
C PHE A 124 -0.46 2.47 10.02
N ILE A 125 0.74 2.29 9.47
CA ILE A 125 2.05 2.68 10.01
C ILE A 125 2.74 1.54 10.77
N TYR A 126 3.52 0.76 10.05
CA TYR A 126 4.96 0.65 10.32
C TYR A 126 5.59 0.82 8.92
N ASP A 127 6.41 1.83 8.68
CA ASP A 127 7.87 1.73 8.74
C ASP A 127 8.37 3.09 9.25
N ILE A 128 8.86 3.07 10.48
CA ILE A 128 9.78 4.09 10.92
C ILE A 128 11.10 3.72 10.26
N PHE A 129 11.75 4.69 9.62
CA PHE A 129 13.12 4.61 9.15
C PHE A 129 14.08 4.49 10.36
N LEU A 130 13.91 3.44 11.17
CA LEU A 130 14.83 3.10 12.24
C LEU A 130 16.01 2.42 11.56
N ARG A 131 17.13 3.16 11.55
CA ARG A 131 18.50 2.62 11.47
C ARG A 131 19.14 2.53 10.09
N GLN A 132 19.11 3.62 9.32
CA GLN A 132 20.11 3.85 8.24
C GLN A 132 21.16 4.92 8.60
N LEU A 133 21.13 5.49 9.81
CA LEU A 133 22.18 6.41 10.29
C LEU A 133 23.26 5.74 11.18
N THR A 134 23.21 4.42 11.39
CA THR A 134 24.24 3.69 12.18
C THR A 134 24.78 2.42 11.53
N PHE A 135 24.90 2.36 10.20
CA PHE A 135 25.75 1.35 9.55
C PHE A 135 26.73 2.02 8.58
N PRO A 136 28.05 2.02 8.89
CA PRO A 136 29.08 2.55 7.98
C PRO A 136 29.37 1.66 6.77
N HIS A 137 28.76 0.48 6.65
CA HIS A 137 29.07 -0.47 5.58
C HIS A 137 27.84 -1.22 5.15
N CYS A 138 27.35 -0.91 3.94
CA CYS A 138 26.82 -1.88 2.99
C CYS A 138 26.67 -1.18 1.64
N CYS A 139 27.54 -1.56 0.69
CA CYS A 139 27.29 -1.45 -0.75
C CYS A 139 26.10 -2.32 -1.15
#